data_AF-A0A3F2ZDG4-F1
#
_entry.id   AF-A0A3F2ZDG4-F1
#
_cell.length_a   1.000
_cell.length_b   1.000
_cell.length_c   1.000
_cell.angle_alpha   90.00
_cell.angle_beta   90.00
_cell.angle_gamma   90.00
#
_symmetry.space_group_name_H-M   'P 1'
#
loop_
_entity.id
_entity.type
_entity.pdbx_description
1 polymer ?
#
loop_
_entity_poly.entity_id
_entity_poly.type
_entity_poly.pdbx_seq_one_letter_code
_entity_poly.pdbx_strand_id
1 'polypeptide(L)'
;MDVFTALSAALFIQRIICVSPFCISRDGATYSKWYIFNGILQIVVAFVIYIMNFNELIERNLFTQSNLQFSRQSQLTSVVGVFEIGITCIVFIVVLVVMYVKKEKQVEFLELIHKTDLIFEETFKIYPNNNQKDRNIRNGSLLFFTIYHFILSIALQFITYSFELTFQSILIISLYNYQVSAARFSNLTFVFYTDLVRKRFKLLERYVHGVNLSTEQDYLLIVDIFTTLQKSHEILNDIFGLINLFTSTHDFTFIVSQLFIVIWIANQMEKTMVFLKFIVVIFWFAPNVAKLVVVSNISEATARSIKKCKNLLYKDKKVDKTTMDIVENFSLRMKHFDDNYTAINFFPIDNTLLYTMIGALTTYLFVFIQFRMFEENYTGTSNSIIS
;
A
#
# COMPACT_ATOMS: atom_id res chain seq x y z
N MET A 1 5.05 23.51 -15.69
CA MET A 1 3.73 22.88 -15.95
C MET A 1 3.29 22.23 -14.65
N ASP A 2 2.10 22.57 -14.16
CA ASP A 2 1.73 22.40 -12.75
C ASP A 2 1.59 20.92 -12.31
N VAL A 3 2.08 20.62 -11.10
CA VAL A 3 1.93 19.32 -10.39
C VAL A 3 0.49 18.85 -10.42
N PHE A 4 -0.44 19.78 -10.26
CA PHE A 4 -1.87 19.54 -10.31
C PHE A 4 -2.35 18.98 -11.65
N THR A 5 -1.81 19.47 -12.78
CA THR A 5 -2.14 18.93 -14.11
C THR A 5 -1.56 17.53 -14.30
N ALA A 6 -0.40 17.25 -13.69
CA ALA A 6 0.22 15.94 -13.77
C ALA A 6 -0.47 14.86 -12.93
N LEU A 7 -1.23 15.26 -11.92
CA LEU A 7 -2.00 14.41 -11.01
C LEU A 7 -3.49 14.29 -11.38
N SER A 8 -4.03 15.17 -12.23
CA SER A 8 -5.48 15.24 -12.50
C SER A 8 -6.09 13.91 -12.96
N ALA A 9 -5.42 13.18 -13.86
CA ALA A 9 -5.88 11.87 -14.33
C ALA A 9 -5.84 10.80 -13.21
N ALA A 10 -4.79 10.81 -12.37
CA ALA A 10 -4.69 9.91 -11.23
C ALA A 10 -5.82 10.22 -10.23
N LEU A 11 -5.98 11.48 -9.86
CA LEU A 11 -7.03 12.02 -8.98
C LEU A 11 -8.44 11.69 -9.45
N PHE A 12 -8.68 11.78 -10.76
CA PHE A 12 -9.94 11.35 -11.34
C PHE A 12 -10.23 9.87 -11.07
N ILE A 13 -9.24 8.99 -11.28
CA ILE A 13 -9.36 7.56 -10.95
C ILE A 13 -9.57 7.38 -9.44
N GLN A 14 -8.84 8.12 -8.60
CA GLN A 14 -8.99 8.04 -7.14
C GLN A 14 -10.41 8.40 -6.69
N ARG A 15 -11.06 9.37 -7.36
CA ARG A 15 -12.45 9.76 -7.07
C ARG A 15 -13.44 8.67 -7.42
N ILE A 16 -13.25 7.98 -8.55
CA ILE A 16 -14.10 6.85 -8.94
C ILE A 16 -14.00 5.73 -7.90
N ILE A 17 -12.81 5.53 -7.34
CA ILE A 17 -12.52 4.47 -6.37
C ILE A 17 -12.71 4.95 -4.91
N CYS A 18 -13.23 6.16 -4.69
CA CYS A 18 -13.40 6.76 -3.36
C CYS A 18 -12.12 6.85 -2.50
N VAL A 19 -10.94 6.88 -3.12
CA VAL A 19 -9.66 7.07 -2.42
C VAL A 19 -9.31 8.55 -2.25
N SER A 20 -9.78 9.44 -3.14
CA SER A 20 -9.59 10.89 -2.99
C SER A 20 -10.91 11.65 -3.13
N PRO A 21 -11.22 12.57 -2.20
CA PRO A 21 -12.45 13.37 -2.25
C PRO A 21 -12.34 14.65 -3.11
N PHE A 22 -11.19 14.91 -3.71
CA PHE A 22 -10.88 16.22 -4.29
C PHE A 22 -10.97 16.26 -5.81
N CYS A 23 -11.55 17.35 -6.32
CA CYS A 23 -11.35 17.78 -7.69
C CYS A 23 -10.26 18.86 -7.70
N ILE A 24 -9.19 18.63 -8.43
CA ILE A 24 -8.14 19.63 -8.58
C ILE A 24 -8.43 20.46 -9.83
N SER A 25 -8.54 21.78 -9.62
CA SER A 25 -8.59 22.80 -10.66
C SER A 25 -7.31 23.62 -10.64
N ARG A 26 -7.10 24.46 -11.67
CA ARG A 26 -5.96 25.41 -11.67
C ARG A 26 -6.00 26.40 -10.50
N ASP A 27 -7.19 26.66 -9.96
CA ASP A 27 -7.41 27.65 -8.91
C ASP A 27 -7.40 27.02 -7.49
N GLY A 28 -7.10 25.71 -7.39
CA GLY A 28 -7.01 24.98 -6.13
C GLY A 28 -7.81 23.67 -6.11
N ALA A 29 -7.78 23.01 -4.94
CA ALA A 29 -8.53 21.78 -4.68
C ALA A 29 -9.95 22.09 -4.18
N THR A 30 -10.97 21.59 -4.89
CA THR A 30 -12.38 21.74 -4.51
C THR A 30 -12.97 20.40 -4.08
N TYR A 31 -13.87 20.45 -3.09
CA TYR A 31 -14.49 19.26 -2.52
C TYR A 31 -15.69 18.78 -3.34
N SER A 32 -15.77 17.48 -3.63
CA SER A 32 -16.94 16.89 -4.29
C SER A 32 -17.89 16.26 -3.27
N LYS A 33 -19.09 16.81 -3.11
CA LYS A 33 -20.15 16.21 -2.26
C LYS A 33 -20.53 14.78 -2.66
N TRP A 34 -20.35 14.45 -3.95
CA TRP A 34 -20.61 13.11 -4.49
C TRP A 34 -19.76 12.02 -3.81
N TYR A 35 -18.58 12.38 -3.31
CA TYR A 35 -17.69 11.46 -2.60
C TYR A 35 -18.32 10.92 -1.30
N ILE A 36 -19.01 11.76 -0.51
CA ILE A 36 -19.63 11.33 0.76
C ILE A 36 -20.68 10.27 0.48
N PHE A 37 -21.56 10.57 -0.48
CA PHE A 37 -22.64 9.67 -0.85
C PHE A 37 -22.08 8.33 -1.36
N ASN A 38 -21.10 8.37 -2.25
CA ASN A 38 -20.48 7.15 -2.79
C ASN A 38 -19.72 6.36 -1.71
N GLY A 39 -19.01 7.04 -0.80
CA GLY A 39 -18.31 6.39 0.33
C GLY A 39 -19.28 5.69 1.30
N ILE A 40 -20.37 6.34 1.69
CA ILE A 40 -21.40 5.72 2.55
C ILE A 40 -22.05 4.54 1.84
N LEU A 41 -22.43 4.72 0.57
CA LEU A 41 -23.00 3.65 -0.25
C LEU A 41 -22.06 2.44 -0.31
N GLN A 42 -20.76 2.66 -0.47
CA GLN A 42 -19.76 1.59 -0.51
C GLN A 42 -19.56 0.89 0.83
N ILE A 43 -19.63 1.60 1.95
CA ILE A 43 -19.58 0.97 3.28
C ILE A 43 -20.81 0.07 3.49
N VAL A 44 -22.00 0.56 3.12
CA VAL A 44 -23.24 -0.24 3.19
C VAL A 44 -23.14 -1.48 2.30
N VAL A 45 -22.68 -1.31 1.05
CA VAL A 45 -22.47 -2.41 0.11
C VAL A 45 -21.43 -3.40 0.65
N ALA A 46 -20.31 -2.94 1.21
CA ALA A 46 -19.30 -3.79 1.83
C ALA A 46 -19.87 -4.63 2.98
N PHE A 47 -20.70 -4.02 3.82
CA PHE A 47 -21.36 -4.71 4.92
C PHE A 47 -22.37 -5.76 4.44
N VAL A 48 -23.17 -5.42 3.42
CA VAL A 48 -24.12 -6.37 2.79
C VAL A 48 -23.37 -7.56 2.20
N ILE A 49 -22.27 -7.34 1.47
CA ILE A 49 -21.45 -8.41 0.91
C ILE A 49 -20.87 -9.29 2.03
N TYR A 50 -20.37 -8.69 3.10
CA TYR A 50 -19.82 -9.44 4.22
C TYR A 50 -20.88 -10.36 4.83
N ILE A 51 -22.10 -9.85 5.08
CA ILE A 51 -23.22 -10.66 5.59
C ILE A 51 -23.64 -11.74 4.60
N MET A 52 -23.78 -11.42 3.31
CA MET A 52 -24.18 -12.39 2.29
C MET A 52 -23.15 -13.51 2.12
N ASN A 53 -21.86 -13.17 2.03
CA ASN A 53 -20.78 -14.15 1.97
C ASN A 53 -20.71 -15.01 3.23
N PHE A 54 -20.85 -14.39 4.40
CA PHE A 54 -20.84 -15.09 5.66
C PHE A 54 -22.00 -16.09 5.75
N ASN A 55 -23.20 -15.69 5.31
CA ASN A 55 -24.37 -16.57 5.27
C ASN A 55 -24.22 -17.71 4.27
N GLU A 56 -23.82 -17.44 3.02
CA GLU A 56 -23.64 -18.49 2.00
C GLU A 56 -22.57 -19.50 2.43
N LEU A 57 -21.51 -19.03 3.08
CA LEU A 57 -20.40 -19.86 3.52
C LEU A 57 -20.72 -20.66 4.78
N ILE A 58 -21.48 -20.10 5.73
CA ILE A 58 -22.10 -20.85 6.83
C ILE A 58 -22.99 -21.96 6.28
N GLU A 59 -23.81 -21.64 5.28
CA GLU A 59 -24.75 -22.58 4.68
C GLU A 59 -24.01 -23.76 4.02
N ARG A 60 -22.95 -23.48 3.24
CA ARG A 60 -22.13 -24.52 2.62
C ARG A 60 -21.25 -25.31 3.60
N ASN A 61 -20.82 -24.74 4.72
CA ASN A 61 -19.93 -25.44 5.67
C ASN A 61 -20.66 -26.22 6.76
N LEU A 62 -21.79 -25.72 7.27
CA LEU A 62 -22.50 -26.35 8.39
C LEU A 62 -23.44 -27.47 7.94
N PHE A 63 -23.98 -27.40 6.71
CA PHE A 63 -25.08 -28.29 6.29
C PHE A 63 -24.68 -29.33 5.25
N THR A 64 -23.51 -29.25 4.62
CA THR A 64 -23.05 -30.22 3.62
C THR A 64 -22.16 -31.30 4.24
N GLN A 65 -22.78 -32.24 4.96
CA GLN A 65 -22.11 -33.29 5.75
C GLN A 65 -21.71 -34.57 4.97
N SER A 66 -21.80 -34.61 3.64
CA SER A 66 -21.79 -35.89 2.92
C SER A 66 -20.43 -36.56 2.69
N ASN A 67 -19.28 -35.93 3.01
CA ASN A 67 -17.96 -36.55 2.91
C ASN A 67 -17.00 -36.12 4.03
N LEU A 68 -16.73 -36.98 5.01
CA LEU A 68 -16.04 -36.64 6.26
C LEU A 68 -14.59 -36.11 6.08
N GLN A 69 -13.78 -36.69 5.18
CA GLN A 69 -12.42 -36.21 4.90
C GLN A 69 -12.39 -34.92 4.07
N PHE A 70 -13.27 -34.82 3.07
CA PHE A 70 -13.42 -33.59 2.27
C PHE A 70 -14.03 -32.45 3.11
N SER A 71 -14.85 -32.78 4.12
CA SER A 71 -15.51 -31.79 5.00
C SER A 71 -14.53 -31.03 5.88
N ARG A 72 -13.55 -31.69 6.52
CA ARG A 72 -12.61 -31.00 7.45
C ARG A 72 -11.65 -30.06 6.73
N GLN A 73 -11.16 -30.43 5.55
CA GLN A 73 -10.21 -29.60 4.78
C GLN A 73 -10.92 -28.51 3.96
N SER A 74 -12.14 -28.78 3.47
CA SER A 74 -13.04 -27.74 2.93
C SER A 74 -13.35 -26.69 4.01
N GLN A 75 -13.64 -27.12 5.23
CA GLN A 75 -13.89 -26.22 6.37
C GLN A 75 -12.69 -25.30 6.66
N LEU A 76 -11.45 -25.82 6.66
CA LEU A 76 -10.27 -24.97 6.93
C LEU A 76 -10.05 -23.93 5.83
N THR A 77 -10.13 -24.33 4.55
CA THR A 77 -10.00 -23.40 3.41
C THR A 77 -11.09 -22.34 3.44
N SER A 78 -12.29 -22.73 3.84
CA SER A 78 -13.44 -21.84 3.97
C SER A 78 -13.29 -20.87 5.14
N VAL A 79 -12.78 -21.32 6.29
CA VAL A 79 -12.44 -20.45 7.43
C VAL A 79 -11.36 -19.42 7.06
N VAL A 80 -10.31 -19.85 6.35
CA VAL A 80 -9.27 -18.95 5.83
C VAL A 80 -9.86 -17.92 4.86
N GLY A 81 -10.78 -18.34 3.98
CA GLY A 81 -11.49 -17.45 3.07
C GLY A 81 -12.34 -16.39 3.79
N VAL A 82 -13.11 -16.77 4.82
CA VAL A 82 -13.88 -15.80 5.64
C VAL A 82 -12.97 -14.81 6.33
N PHE A 83 -11.87 -15.29 6.90
CA PHE A 83 -10.91 -14.45 7.58
C PHE A 83 -10.29 -13.44 6.62
N GLU A 84 -9.91 -13.86 5.41
CA GLU A 84 -9.40 -12.99 4.36
C GLU A 84 -10.43 -11.94 3.91
N ILE A 85 -11.69 -12.34 3.68
CA ILE A 85 -12.77 -11.43 3.34
C ILE A 85 -13.03 -10.42 4.46
N GLY A 86 -13.04 -10.88 5.71
CA GLY A 86 -13.22 -10.04 6.89
C GLY A 86 -12.13 -8.99 7.04
N ILE A 87 -10.85 -9.39 6.93
CA ILE A 87 -9.73 -8.44 6.96
C ILE A 87 -9.81 -7.48 5.78
N THR A 88 -10.12 -7.97 4.57
CA THR A 88 -10.28 -7.11 3.39
C THR A 88 -11.34 -6.04 3.61
N CYS A 89 -12.49 -6.40 4.19
CA CYS A 89 -13.55 -5.46 4.54
C CYS A 89 -13.07 -4.42 5.56
N ILE A 90 -12.36 -4.85 6.62
CA ILE A 90 -11.79 -3.94 7.63
C ILE A 90 -10.82 -2.97 6.97
N VAL A 91 -9.88 -3.45 6.15
CA VAL A 91 -8.91 -2.60 5.44
C VAL A 91 -9.61 -1.61 4.52
N PHE A 92 -10.63 -2.05 3.77
CA PHE A 92 -11.40 -1.18 2.89
C PHE A 92 -12.09 -0.05 3.67
N ILE A 93 -12.75 -0.37 4.79
CA ILE A 93 -13.40 0.61 5.66
C ILE A 93 -12.36 1.58 6.23
N VAL A 94 -11.23 1.07 6.73
CA VAL A 94 -10.14 1.91 7.25
C VAL A 94 -9.64 2.87 6.18
N VAL A 95 -9.39 2.40 4.96
CA VAL A 95 -8.96 3.26 3.84
C VAL A 95 -9.99 4.36 3.57
N LEU A 96 -11.28 4.01 3.43
CA LEU A 96 -12.32 5.01 3.17
C LEU A 96 -12.43 6.05 4.30
N VAL A 97 -12.47 5.59 5.55
CA VAL A 97 -12.62 6.46 6.72
C VAL A 97 -11.40 7.37 6.88
N VAL A 98 -10.19 6.83 6.79
CA VAL A 98 -8.96 7.62 6.94
C VAL A 98 -8.80 8.63 5.81
N MET A 99 -9.05 8.24 4.57
CA MET A 99 -9.00 9.17 3.43
C MET A 99 -10.02 10.29 3.55
N TYR A 100 -11.20 9.98 4.11
CA TYR A 100 -12.22 10.99 4.37
C TYR A 100 -11.83 11.93 5.52
N VAL A 101 -11.38 11.39 6.66
CA VAL A 101 -11.03 12.18 7.86
C VAL A 101 -9.81 13.05 7.60
N LYS A 102 -8.80 12.52 6.91
CA LYS A 102 -7.53 13.20 6.65
C LYS A 102 -7.52 13.99 5.34
N LYS A 103 -8.70 14.25 4.76
CA LYS A 103 -8.83 14.93 3.47
C LYS A 103 -8.12 16.28 3.45
N GLU A 104 -8.31 17.12 4.46
CA GLU A 104 -7.72 18.47 4.52
C GLU A 104 -6.19 18.42 4.49
N LYS A 105 -5.61 17.41 5.16
CA LYS A 105 -4.18 17.17 5.15
C LYS A 105 -3.64 16.74 3.78
N GLN A 106 -4.44 16.07 2.96
CA GLN A 106 -4.03 15.76 1.57
C GLN A 106 -3.90 17.04 0.74
N VAL A 107 -4.80 18.01 0.94
CA VAL A 107 -4.73 19.30 0.26
C VAL A 107 -3.52 20.08 0.76
N GLU A 108 -3.34 20.17 2.09
CA GLU A 108 -2.17 20.81 2.71
C GLU A 108 -0.86 20.21 2.17
N PHE A 109 -0.77 18.89 2.06
CA PHE A 109 0.38 18.22 1.46
C PHE A 109 0.65 18.69 0.01
N LEU A 110 -0.37 18.71 -0.84
CA LEU A 110 -0.21 19.13 -2.23
C LEU A 110 0.17 20.61 -2.35
N GLU A 111 -0.37 21.47 -1.49
CA GLU A 111 -0.01 22.89 -1.42
C GLU A 111 1.44 23.08 -0.98
N LEU A 112 1.92 22.34 0.02
CA LEU A 112 3.34 22.38 0.44
C LEU A 112 4.28 21.93 -0.68
N ILE A 113 3.89 20.88 -1.41
CA ILE A 113 4.64 20.40 -2.58
C ILE A 113 4.65 21.45 -3.69
N HIS A 114 3.51 22.09 -3.97
CA HIS A 114 3.41 23.14 -4.97
C HIS A 114 4.24 24.38 -4.57
N LYS A 115 4.14 24.82 -3.32
CA LYS A 115 4.97 25.91 -2.75
C LYS A 115 6.45 25.60 -2.91
N THR A 116 6.86 24.37 -2.60
CA THR A 116 8.24 23.93 -2.76
C THR A 116 8.69 23.98 -4.22
N ASP A 117 7.84 23.53 -5.14
CA ASP A 117 8.14 23.57 -6.58
C ASP A 117 8.25 25.00 -7.11
N LEU A 118 7.42 25.94 -6.64
CA LEU A 118 7.54 27.36 -6.98
C LEU A 118 8.89 27.93 -6.52
N ILE A 119 9.33 27.61 -5.30
CA ILE A 119 10.66 28.02 -4.81
C ILE A 119 11.77 27.43 -5.70
N PHE A 120 11.66 26.15 -6.10
CA PHE A 120 12.63 25.53 -7.01
C PHE A 120 12.68 26.19 -8.39
N GLU A 121 11.52 26.56 -8.93
CA GLU A 121 11.40 27.21 -10.24
C GLU A 121 11.91 28.66 -10.21
N GLU A 122 11.47 29.45 -9.23
CA GLU A 122 11.82 30.86 -9.10
C GLU A 122 13.30 31.05 -8.73
N THR A 123 13.80 30.29 -7.76
CA THR A 123 15.16 30.52 -7.24
C THR A 123 16.23 29.77 -8.02
N PHE A 124 15.97 28.52 -8.41
CA PHE A 124 17.00 27.67 -9.03
C PHE A 124 16.82 27.48 -10.53
N LYS A 125 15.70 27.95 -11.11
CA LYS A 125 15.32 27.69 -12.51
C LYS A 125 15.28 26.18 -12.83
N ILE A 126 15.05 25.36 -11.82
CA ILE A 126 14.93 23.91 -11.94
C ILE A 126 13.44 23.60 -11.98
N TYR A 127 13.00 22.94 -13.05
CA TYR A 127 11.61 22.51 -13.19
C TYR A 127 11.49 21.05 -12.72
N PRO A 128 11.01 20.78 -11.49
CA PRO A 128 11.04 19.45 -10.88
C PRO A 128 10.21 18.40 -11.64
N ASN A 129 9.30 18.81 -12.52
CA ASN A 129 8.31 17.93 -13.16
C ASN A 129 8.26 18.07 -14.69
N ASN A 130 9.31 18.58 -15.34
CA ASN A 130 9.26 18.93 -16.77
C ASN A 130 9.34 17.73 -17.73
N ASN A 131 9.68 16.55 -17.24
CA ASN A 131 9.81 15.38 -18.09
C ASN A 131 8.43 14.77 -18.38
N GLN A 132 7.81 15.21 -19.47
CA GLN A 132 6.54 14.68 -19.97
C GLN A 132 6.54 13.15 -20.12
N LYS A 133 7.70 12.57 -20.44
CA LYS A 133 7.92 11.11 -20.52
C LYS A 133 7.73 10.44 -19.15
N ASP A 134 8.30 10.96 -18.08
CA ASP A 134 8.17 10.40 -16.73
C ASP A 134 6.73 10.49 -16.22
N ARG A 135 6.02 11.57 -16.58
CA ARG A 135 4.58 11.70 -16.29
C ARG A 135 3.74 10.65 -17.00
N ASN A 136 3.96 10.47 -18.30
CA ASN A 136 3.19 9.50 -19.10
C ASN A 136 3.47 8.06 -18.65
N ILE A 137 4.72 7.74 -18.31
CA ILE A 137 5.09 6.44 -17.74
C ILE A 137 4.40 6.24 -16.37
N ARG A 138 4.38 7.26 -15.51
CA ARG A 138 3.72 7.20 -14.20
C ARG A 138 2.22 6.96 -14.31
N ASN A 139 1.53 7.79 -15.09
CA ASN A 139 0.08 7.70 -15.25
C ASN A 139 -0.31 6.43 -16.02
N GLY A 140 0.50 6.02 -17.00
CA GLY A 140 0.34 4.76 -17.71
C GLY A 140 0.53 3.55 -16.78
N SER A 141 1.52 3.57 -15.89
CA SER A 141 1.75 2.50 -14.91
C SER A 141 0.62 2.40 -13.88
N LEU A 142 0.10 3.53 -13.41
CA LEU A 142 -1.09 3.60 -12.53
C LEU A 142 -2.33 3.00 -13.17
N LEU A 143 -2.62 3.44 -14.39
CA LEU A 143 -3.77 2.98 -15.15
C LEU A 143 -3.62 1.50 -15.48
N PHE A 144 -2.44 1.09 -15.95
CA PHE A 144 -2.12 -0.30 -16.24
C PHE A 144 -2.30 -1.15 -14.99
N PHE A 145 -1.70 -0.80 -13.84
CA PHE A 145 -1.83 -1.59 -12.63
C PHE A 145 -3.29 -1.69 -12.16
N THR A 146 -4.07 -0.60 -12.24
CA THR A 146 -5.47 -0.60 -11.81
C THR A 146 -6.35 -1.47 -12.73
N ILE A 147 -6.24 -1.27 -14.05
CA ILE A 147 -7.03 -2.00 -15.05
C ILE A 147 -6.58 -3.46 -15.12
N TYR A 148 -5.28 -3.71 -15.20
CA TYR A 148 -4.69 -5.05 -15.20
C TYR A 148 -5.15 -5.82 -13.98
N HIS A 149 -5.04 -5.24 -12.78
CA HIS A 149 -5.36 -5.98 -11.58
C HIS A 149 -6.85 -6.27 -11.44
N PHE A 150 -7.72 -5.32 -11.82
CA PHE A 150 -9.17 -5.53 -11.80
C PHE A 150 -9.59 -6.61 -12.81
N ILE A 151 -9.16 -6.48 -14.08
CA ILE A 151 -9.51 -7.43 -15.14
C ILE A 151 -8.91 -8.81 -14.86
N LEU A 152 -7.64 -8.87 -14.47
CA LEU A 152 -6.98 -10.12 -14.12
C LEU A 152 -7.66 -10.77 -12.93
N SER A 153 -8.11 -9.99 -11.93
CA SER A 153 -8.77 -10.57 -10.78
C SER A 153 -10.09 -11.26 -11.14
N ILE A 154 -10.90 -10.59 -11.96
CA ILE A 154 -12.16 -11.15 -12.47
C ILE A 154 -11.90 -12.38 -13.34
N ALA A 155 -10.92 -12.30 -14.24
CA ALA A 155 -10.58 -13.41 -15.14
C ALA A 155 -10.08 -14.65 -14.38
N LEU A 156 -9.21 -14.47 -13.38
CA LEU A 156 -8.68 -15.59 -12.60
C LEU A 156 -9.75 -16.24 -11.72
N GLN A 157 -10.70 -15.48 -11.18
CA GLN A 157 -11.84 -16.07 -10.47
C GLN A 157 -12.80 -16.79 -11.41
N PHE A 158 -13.05 -16.25 -12.62
CA PHE A 158 -13.85 -16.96 -13.62
C PHE A 158 -13.23 -18.32 -13.99
N ILE A 159 -11.90 -18.38 -14.12
CA ILE A 159 -11.16 -19.63 -14.36
C ILE A 159 -11.21 -20.57 -13.14
N THR A 160 -11.15 -20.03 -11.92
CA THR A 160 -11.11 -20.82 -10.68
C THR A 160 -12.45 -21.45 -10.34
N TYR A 161 -13.57 -20.76 -10.64
CA TYR A 161 -14.91 -21.18 -10.23
C TYR A 161 -15.73 -21.92 -11.29
N SER A 162 -15.21 -22.15 -12.50
CA SER A 162 -15.81 -23.02 -13.55
C SER A 162 -17.34 -22.89 -13.75
N PHE A 163 -17.76 -22.05 -14.70
CA PHE A 163 -19.08 -21.95 -15.40
C PHE A 163 -20.43 -21.94 -14.62
N GLU A 164 -20.54 -22.34 -13.36
CA GLU A 164 -21.80 -22.25 -12.58
C GLU A 164 -21.88 -20.98 -11.73
N LEU A 165 -21.57 -19.83 -12.34
CA LEU A 165 -21.67 -18.54 -11.66
C LEU A 165 -23.09 -17.99 -11.76
N THR A 166 -23.81 -17.99 -10.64
CA THR A 166 -25.04 -17.21 -10.53
C THR A 166 -24.73 -15.71 -10.58
N PHE A 167 -25.69 -14.88 -11.00
CA PHE A 167 -25.53 -13.41 -11.00
C PHE A 167 -25.12 -12.87 -9.61
N GLN A 168 -25.64 -13.47 -8.54
CA GLN A 168 -25.29 -13.10 -7.16
C GLN A 168 -23.81 -13.35 -6.87
N SER A 169 -23.28 -14.52 -7.26
CA SER A 169 -21.86 -14.85 -7.09
C SER A 169 -20.96 -13.89 -7.88
N ILE A 170 -21.34 -13.52 -9.11
CA ILE A 170 -20.59 -12.55 -9.92
C ILE A 170 -20.54 -11.18 -9.23
N LEU A 171 -21.67 -10.72 -8.70
CA LEU A 171 -21.77 -9.42 -8.04
C LEU A 171 -20.92 -9.38 -6.77
N ILE A 172 -21.00 -10.41 -5.93
CA ILE A 172 -20.18 -10.57 -4.73
C ILE A 172 -18.69 -10.54 -5.06
N ILE A 173 -18.27 -11.34 -6.05
CA ILE A 173 -16.87 -11.45 -6.47
C ILE A 173 -16.37 -10.09 -7.01
N SER A 174 -17.17 -9.44 -7.84
CA SER A 174 -16.84 -8.14 -8.43
C SER A 174 -16.63 -7.07 -7.34
N LEU A 175 -17.47 -7.07 -6.32
CA LEU A 175 -17.38 -6.12 -5.23
C LEU A 175 -16.20 -6.43 -4.29
N TYR A 176 -15.90 -7.70 -4.02
CA TYR A 176 -14.67 -8.09 -3.31
C TYR A 176 -13.42 -7.56 -4.04
N ASN A 177 -13.32 -7.80 -5.35
CA ASN A 177 -12.20 -7.29 -6.15
C ASN A 177 -12.12 -5.77 -6.15
N TYR A 178 -13.27 -5.09 -6.16
CA TYR A 178 -13.33 -3.64 -6.04
C TYR A 178 -12.71 -3.17 -4.72
N GLN A 179 -13.08 -3.77 -3.59
CA GLN A 179 -12.52 -3.43 -2.27
C GLN A 179 -11.00 -3.63 -2.22
N VAL A 180 -10.52 -4.78 -2.71
CA VAL A 180 -9.08 -5.06 -2.79
C VAL A 180 -8.38 -4.04 -3.70
N SER A 181 -8.98 -3.71 -4.84
CA SER A 181 -8.45 -2.72 -5.78
C SER A 181 -8.36 -1.33 -5.15
N ALA A 182 -9.37 -0.92 -4.37
CA ALA A 182 -9.34 0.35 -3.65
C ALA A 182 -8.23 0.42 -2.59
N ALA A 183 -8.04 -0.65 -1.81
CA ALA A 183 -6.95 -0.73 -0.84
C ALA A 183 -5.57 -0.69 -1.49
N ARG A 184 -5.39 -1.39 -2.63
CA ARG A 184 -4.14 -1.34 -3.42
C ARG A 184 -3.89 0.05 -3.99
N PHE A 185 -4.94 0.69 -4.49
CA PHE A 185 -4.86 2.01 -5.07
C PHE A 185 -4.45 3.07 -4.03
N SER A 186 -4.90 2.94 -2.78
CA SER A 186 -4.41 3.75 -1.66
C SER A 186 -2.90 3.60 -1.44
N ASN A 187 -2.38 2.37 -1.40
CA ASN A 187 -0.94 2.12 -1.26
C ASN A 187 -0.13 2.68 -2.43
N LEU A 188 -0.65 2.57 -3.66
CA LEU A 188 -0.04 3.20 -4.81
C LEU A 188 0.01 4.72 -4.68
N THR A 189 -1.07 5.33 -4.18
CA THR A 189 -1.11 6.78 -3.90
C THR A 189 -0.01 7.18 -2.93
N PHE A 190 0.17 6.41 -1.85
CA PHE A 190 1.30 6.59 -0.93
C PHE A 190 2.65 6.51 -1.65
N VAL A 191 2.88 5.48 -2.47
CA VAL A 191 4.13 5.33 -3.25
C VAL A 191 4.39 6.57 -4.11
N PHE A 192 3.36 7.11 -4.77
CA PHE A 192 3.52 8.30 -5.59
C PHE A 192 3.84 9.54 -4.78
N TYR A 193 3.11 9.78 -3.70
CA TYR A 193 3.35 10.94 -2.85
C TYR A 193 4.73 10.88 -2.17
N THR A 194 5.14 9.68 -1.74
CA THR A 194 6.47 9.44 -1.21
C THR A 194 7.56 9.66 -2.27
N ASP A 195 7.36 9.20 -3.52
CA ASP A 195 8.30 9.48 -4.61
C ASP A 195 8.39 10.98 -4.95
N LEU A 196 7.27 11.71 -4.85
CA LEU A 196 7.25 13.16 -5.02
C LEU A 196 8.14 13.84 -3.98
N VAL A 197 7.97 13.51 -2.69
CA VAL A 197 8.82 14.03 -1.61
C VAL A 197 10.29 13.65 -1.83
N ARG A 198 10.56 12.38 -2.13
CA ARG A 198 11.91 11.86 -2.40
C ARG A 198 12.64 12.63 -3.49
N LYS A 199 11.97 12.87 -4.62
CA LYS A 199 12.56 13.59 -5.77
C LYS A 199 12.99 14.99 -5.37
N ARG A 200 12.20 15.69 -4.54
CA ARG A 200 12.51 17.05 -4.08
C ARG A 200 13.64 17.08 -3.06
N PHE A 201 13.70 16.10 -2.15
CA PHE A 201 14.90 15.94 -1.31
C PHE A 201 16.15 15.67 -2.14
N LYS A 202 16.07 14.89 -3.22
CA LYS A 202 17.21 14.68 -4.14
C LYS A 202 17.60 15.94 -4.91
N LEU A 203 16.64 16.78 -5.28
CA LEU A 203 16.92 18.07 -5.91
C LEU A 203 17.62 19.00 -4.92
N LEU A 204 17.14 19.06 -3.68
CA LEU A 204 17.77 19.80 -2.60
C LEU A 204 19.20 19.28 -2.34
N GLU A 205 19.40 17.96 -2.26
CA GLU A 205 20.71 17.31 -2.11
C GLU A 205 21.69 17.75 -3.21
N ARG A 206 21.25 17.74 -4.48
CA ARG A 206 22.08 18.17 -5.61
C ARG A 206 22.42 19.66 -5.54
N TYR A 207 21.46 20.49 -5.14
CA TYR A 207 21.67 21.92 -5.01
C TYR A 207 22.69 22.24 -3.92
N VAL A 208 22.49 21.68 -2.71
CA VAL A 208 23.40 21.84 -1.57
C VAL A 208 24.83 21.39 -1.93
N HIS A 209 24.98 20.32 -2.72
CA HIS A 209 26.31 19.86 -3.14
C HIS A 209 26.96 20.74 -4.22
N GLY A 210 26.17 21.43 -5.04
CA GLY A 210 26.65 22.24 -6.15
C GLY A 210 26.96 23.70 -5.81
N VAL A 211 26.51 24.18 -4.65
CA VAL A 211 26.65 25.58 -4.23
C VAL A 211 27.54 25.69 -3.00
N ASN A 212 28.56 26.56 -3.07
CA ASN A 212 29.28 26.98 -1.86
C ASN A 212 28.33 27.86 -1.04
N LEU A 213 27.90 27.38 0.13
CA LEU A 213 26.98 28.05 1.05
C LEU A 213 27.64 29.24 1.76
N SER A 214 28.07 30.26 1.01
CA SER A 214 28.80 31.41 1.57
C SER A 214 27.90 32.55 2.02
N THR A 215 26.61 32.57 1.64
CA THR A 215 25.67 33.63 2.06
C THR A 215 24.64 33.12 3.08
N GLU A 216 24.31 33.96 4.06
CA GLU A 216 23.29 33.68 5.07
C GLU A 216 21.90 33.47 4.44
N GLN A 217 21.60 34.19 3.35
CA GLN A 217 20.34 34.09 2.62
C GLN A 217 20.15 32.71 1.98
N ASP A 218 21.21 32.14 1.38
CA ASP A 218 21.17 30.80 0.79
C ASP A 218 20.91 29.72 1.86
N TYR A 219 21.52 29.88 3.04
CA TYR A 219 21.29 28.96 4.16
C TYR A 219 19.85 29.00 4.67
N LEU A 220 19.28 30.20 4.86
CA LEU A 220 17.90 30.38 5.29
C LEU A 220 16.91 29.77 4.30
N LEU A 221 17.14 29.97 3.00
CA LEU A 221 16.31 29.39 1.95
C LEU A 221 16.32 27.86 1.99
N ILE A 222 17.50 27.26 2.11
CA ILE A 222 17.65 25.80 2.17
C ILE A 222 16.95 25.23 3.40
N VAL A 223 17.06 25.91 4.55
CA VAL A 223 16.36 25.54 5.79
C VAL A 223 14.84 25.62 5.60
N ASP A 224 14.32 26.65 4.92
CA ASP A 224 12.88 26.78 4.64
C ASP A 224 12.37 25.66 3.72
N ILE A 225 13.11 25.34 2.65
CA ILE A 225 12.77 24.24 1.74
C ILE A 225 12.82 22.91 2.49
N PHE A 226 13.87 22.66 3.26
CA PHE A 226 14.00 21.43 4.05
C PHE A 226 12.84 21.28 5.03
N THR A 227 12.50 22.36 5.75
CA THR A 227 11.40 22.36 6.73
C THR A 227 10.05 22.11 6.05
N THR A 228 9.82 22.70 4.87
CA THR A 228 8.60 22.47 4.08
C THR A 228 8.49 21.02 3.60
N LEU A 229 9.60 20.42 3.16
CA LEU A 229 9.65 19.02 2.75
C LEU A 229 9.51 18.05 3.93
N GLN A 230 10.11 18.40 5.09
CA GLN A 230 9.93 17.67 6.34
C GLN A 230 8.44 17.66 6.75
N LYS A 231 7.79 18.82 6.75
CA LYS A 231 6.35 18.92 7.06
C LYS A 231 5.51 18.09 6.08
N SER A 232 5.88 18.08 4.80
CA SER A 232 5.24 17.24 3.78
C SER A 232 5.39 15.74 4.08
N HIS A 233 6.57 15.31 4.53
CA HIS A 233 6.82 13.92 4.97
C HIS A 233 5.97 13.55 6.19
N GLU A 234 5.93 14.42 7.21
CA GLU A 234 5.15 14.19 8.44
C GLU A 234 3.64 14.09 8.15
N ILE A 235 3.12 14.96 7.27
CA ILE A 235 1.72 14.90 6.85
C ILE A 235 1.41 13.59 6.12
N LEU A 236 2.28 13.15 5.21
CA LEU A 236 2.11 11.86 4.54
C LEU A 236 2.11 10.70 5.53
N ASN A 237 3.00 10.73 6.53
CA ASN A 237 3.04 9.69 7.55
C ASN A 237 1.76 9.67 8.39
N ASP A 238 1.19 10.84 8.72
CA ASP A 238 -0.08 10.94 9.44
C ASP A 238 -1.30 10.49 8.62
N ILE A 239 -1.30 10.72 7.30
CA ILE A 239 -2.38 10.24 6.41
C ILE A 239 -2.30 8.73 6.24
N PHE A 240 -1.11 8.21 5.90
CA PHE A 240 -0.95 6.83 5.45
C PHE A 240 -0.48 5.86 6.53
N GLY A 241 -0.03 6.32 7.70
CA GLY A 241 0.46 5.43 8.77
C GLY A 241 -0.55 4.35 9.18
N LEU A 242 -1.80 4.75 9.42
CA LEU A 242 -2.89 3.81 9.76
C LEU A 242 -3.27 2.91 8.57
N ILE A 243 -3.26 3.45 7.36
CA ILE A 243 -3.56 2.68 6.15
C ILE A 243 -2.49 1.62 5.90
N ASN A 244 -1.22 2.00 6.01
CA ASN A 244 -0.08 1.14 5.81
C ASN A 244 -0.02 0.05 6.88
N LEU A 245 -0.45 0.33 8.13
CA LEU A 245 -0.61 -0.68 9.17
C LEU A 245 -1.57 -1.79 8.72
N PHE A 246 -2.82 -1.42 8.43
CA PHE A 246 -3.87 -2.38 8.10
C PHE A 246 -3.63 -3.09 6.77
N THR A 247 -3.11 -2.39 5.77
CA THR A 247 -2.81 -3.00 4.47
C THR A 247 -1.60 -3.93 4.54
N SER A 248 -0.58 -3.62 5.35
CA SER A 248 0.55 -4.54 5.58
C SER A 248 0.11 -5.78 6.36
N THR A 249 -0.79 -5.65 7.33
CA THR A 249 -1.41 -6.79 8.01
C THR A 249 -2.20 -7.66 7.04
N HIS A 250 -3.01 -7.04 6.17
CA HIS A 250 -3.75 -7.76 5.12
C HIS A 250 -2.82 -8.48 4.16
N ASP A 251 -1.77 -7.82 3.66
CA ASP A 251 -0.80 -8.45 2.77
C ASP A 251 -0.11 -9.65 3.44
N PHE A 252 0.28 -9.50 4.70
CA PHE A 252 0.90 -10.57 5.46
C PHE A 252 -0.02 -11.78 5.59
N THR A 253 -1.25 -11.58 6.08
CA THR A 253 -2.25 -12.64 6.19
C THR A 253 -2.52 -13.29 4.85
N PHE A 254 -2.72 -12.48 3.81
CA PHE A 254 -2.96 -12.95 2.47
C PHE A 254 -1.81 -13.83 1.96
N ILE A 255 -0.55 -13.40 2.12
CA ILE A 255 0.62 -14.17 1.71
C ILE A 255 0.69 -15.51 2.45
N VAL A 256 0.46 -15.53 3.76
CA VAL A 256 0.39 -16.77 4.55
C VAL A 256 -0.69 -17.71 3.99
N SER A 257 -1.91 -17.20 3.77
CA SER A 257 -3.04 -17.97 3.25
C SER A 257 -2.75 -18.55 1.87
N GLN A 258 -2.15 -17.76 0.97
CA GLN A 258 -1.81 -18.22 -0.38
C GLN A 258 -0.74 -19.32 -0.36
N LEU A 259 0.27 -19.19 0.50
CA LEU A 259 1.30 -20.24 0.63
C LEU A 259 0.72 -21.55 1.17
N PHE A 260 -0.23 -21.46 2.11
CA PHE A 260 -0.98 -22.62 2.58
C PHE A 260 -1.75 -23.30 1.43
N ILE A 261 -2.46 -22.52 0.60
CA ILE A 261 -3.18 -23.04 -0.57
C ILE A 261 -2.23 -23.70 -1.57
N VAL A 262 -1.05 -23.11 -1.80
CA VAL A 262 -0.01 -23.69 -2.68
C VAL A 262 0.44 -25.06 -2.18
N ILE A 263 0.76 -25.19 -0.90
CA ILE A 263 1.15 -26.46 -0.29
C ILE A 263 0.00 -27.48 -0.36
N TRP A 264 -1.24 -27.02 -0.22
CA TRP A 264 -2.41 -27.88 -0.35
C TRP A 264 -2.58 -28.41 -1.78
N ILE A 265 -2.54 -27.53 -2.80
CA ILE A 265 -2.63 -27.90 -4.22
C ILE A 265 -1.54 -28.92 -4.60
N ALA A 266 -0.31 -28.70 -4.13
CA ALA A 266 0.83 -29.56 -4.43
C ALA A 266 0.65 -31.01 -3.97
N ASN A 267 -0.08 -31.22 -2.86
CA ASN A 267 -0.18 -32.51 -2.20
C ASN A 267 -1.41 -33.32 -2.60
N GLN A 268 -2.47 -32.68 -3.12
CA GLN A 268 -3.80 -33.32 -3.24
C GLN A 268 -4.32 -33.47 -4.67
N MET A 269 -3.65 -32.91 -5.68
CA MET A 269 -4.18 -32.91 -7.05
C MET A 269 -3.32 -33.67 -8.06
N GLU A 270 -3.97 -34.15 -9.12
CA GLU A 270 -3.29 -34.76 -10.27
C GLU A 270 -2.34 -33.78 -10.98
N LYS A 271 -1.19 -34.27 -11.43
CA LYS A 271 -0.05 -33.49 -11.94
C LYS A 271 -0.41 -32.43 -12.99
N THR A 272 -1.35 -32.70 -13.89
CA THR A 272 -1.74 -31.78 -14.97
C THR A 272 -2.56 -30.59 -14.46
N MET A 273 -3.51 -30.82 -13.54
CA MET A 273 -4.32 -29.76 -12.95
C MET A 273 -3.53 -28.93 -11.92
N VAL A 274 -2.53 -29.55 -11.28
CA VAL A 274 -1.58 -28.87 -10.38
C VAL A 274 -0.88 -27.73 -11.12
N PHE A 275 -0.28 -28.00 -12.27
CA PHE A 275 0.52 -27.00 -13.00
C PHE A 275 -0.29 -25.74 -13.36
N LEU A 276 -1.50 -25.91 -13.90
CA LEU A 276 -2.35 -24.77 -14.28
C LEU A 276 -2.80 -23.96 -13.06
N LYS A 277 -3.19 -24.63 -11.97
CA LYS A 277 -3.56 -23.92 -10.73
C LYS A 277 -2.38 -23.20 -10.09
N PHE A 278 -1.18 -23.77 -10.14
CA PHE A 278 0.03 -23.09 -9.68
C PHE A 278 0.29 -21.79 -10.44
N ILE A 279 0.15 -21.81 -11.76
CA ILE A 279 0.27 -20.59 -12.58
C ILE A 279 -0.75 -19.54 -12.14
N VAL A 280 -2.02 -19.94 -11.99
CA VAL A 280 -3.11 -19.05 -11.53
C VAL A 280 -2.78 -18.43 -10.17
N VAL A 281 -2.32 -19.23 -9.21
CA VAL A 281 -1.97 -18.75 -7.87
C VAL A 281 -0.76 -17.81 -7.91
N ILE A 282 0.29 -18.11 -8.68
CA ILE A 282 1.46 -17.23 -8.83
C ILE A 282 1.05 -15.88 -9.43
N PHE A 283 0.22 -15.88 -10.47
CA PHE A 283 -0.30 -14.65 -11.08
C PHE A 283 -1.15 -13.82 -10.11
N TRP A 284 -1.90 -14.46 -9.22
CA TRP A 284 -2.68 -13.79 -8.19
C TRP A 284 -1.81 -13.27 -7.03
N PHE A 285 -0.77 -14.02 -6.68
CA PHE A 285 0.12 -13.77 -5.55
C PHE A 285 1.15 -12.66 -5.83
N ALA A 286 1.80 -12.72 -7.00
CA ALA A 286 2.94 -11.88 -7.35
C ALA A 286 2.68 -10.36 -7.24
N PRO A 287 1.51 -9.82 -7.64
CA PRO A 287 1.23 -8.39 -7.49
C PRO A 287 1.21 -7.91 -6.04
N ASN A 288 0.77 -8.74 -5.09
CA ASN A 288 0.72 -8.38 -3.67
C ASN A 288 2.12 -8.29 -3.07
N VAL A 289 2.98 -9.25 -3.40
CA VAL A 289 4.40 -9.21 -3.02
C VAL A 289 5.10 -8.02 -3.67
N ALA A 290 4.89 -7.80 -4.98
CA ALA A 290 5.48 -6.67 -5.69
C ALA A 290 5.07 -5.32 -5.06
N LYS A 291 3.80 -5.16 -4.69
CA LYS A 291 3.29 -3.98 -3.99
C LYS A 291 4.05 -3.75 -2.68
N LEU A 292 4.15 -4.75 -1.83
CA LEU A 292 4.84 -4.66 -0.54
C LEU A 292 6.32 -4.28 -0.72
N VAL A 293 7.00 -4.86 -1.71
CA VAL A 293 8.39 -4.56 -2.08
C VAL A 293 8.54 -3.12 -2.56
N VAL A 294 7.61 -2.63 -3.40
CA VAL A 294 7.65 -1.25 -3.90
C VAL A 294 7.42 -0.24 -2.78
N VAL A 295 6.43 -0.47 -1.91
CA VAL A 295 6.11 0.39 -0.76
C VAL A 295 7.28 0.50 0.21
N SER A 296 7.92 -0.63 0.52
CA SER A 296 9.07 -0.67 1.44
C SER A 296 10.30 0.01 0.83
N ASN A 297 10.61 -0.28 -0.44
CA ASN A 297 11.78 0.27 -1.12
C ASN A 297 11.68 1.79 -1.35
N ILE A 298 10.49 2.31 -1.71
CA ILE A 298 10.33 3.75 -1.94
C ILE A 298 10.49 4.54 -0.63
N SER A 299 9.98 3.98 0.47
CA SER A 299 10.05 4.57 1.80
C SER A 299 11.50 4.58 2.32
N GLU A 300 12.20 3.45 2.22
CA GLU A 300 13.64 3.33 2.53
C GLU A 300 14.49 4.28 1.65
N ALA A 301 14.18 4.38 0.36
CA ALA A 301 14.88 5.31 -0.52
C ALA A 301 14.63 6.78 -0.15
N THR A 302 13.46 7.09 0.41
CA THR A 302 13.11 8.45 0.86
C THR A 302 13.84 8.78 2.16
N ALA A 303 13.81 7.88 3.14
CA ALA A 303 14.56 8.02 4.40
C ALA A 303 16.06 8.23 4.14
N ARG A 304 16.65 7.46 3.22
CA ARG A 304 18.06 7.65 2.82
C ARG A 304 18.32 9.03 2.21
N SER A 305 17.42 9.55 1.37
CA SER A 305 17.55 10.89 0.80
C SER A 305 17.43 11.99 1.85
N ILE A 306 16.49 11.86 2.79
CA ILE A 306 16.35 12.77 3.93
C ILE A 306 17.64 12.77 4.77
N LYS A 307 18.11 11.58 5.17
CA LYS A 307 19.31 11.42 6.00
C LYS A 307 20.57 11.98 5.34
N LYS A 308 20.73 11.80 4.02
CA LYS A 308 21.83 12.41 3.27
C LYS A 308 21.74 13.93 3.28
N CYS A 309 20.57 14.48 3.01
CA CYS A 309 20.34 15.92 3.04
C CYS A 309 20.64 16.49 4.44
N LYS A 310 20.17 15.81 5.51
CA LYS A 310 20.53 16.16 6.89
C LYS A 310 22.04 16.22 7.10
N ASN A 311 22.75 15.17 6.71
CA ASN A 311 24.19 15.08 6.90
C ASN A 311 24.98 16.17 6.15
N LEU A 312 24.51 16.60 4.97
CA LEU A 312 25.11 17.71 4.23
C LEU A 312 24.93 19.03 4.99
N LEU A 313 23.71 19.31 5.43
CA LEU A 313 23.38 20.53 6.18
C LEU A 313 24.11 20.63 7.53
N TYR A 314 24.46 19.49 8.14
CA TYR A 314 25.27 19.46 9.35
C TYR A 314 26.77 19.69 9.12
N LYS A 315 27.30 19.37 7.94
CA LYS A 315 28.75 19.44 7.67
C LYS A 315 29.24 20.84 7.33
N ASP A 316 28.39 21.68 6.73
CA ASP A 316 28.75 23.04 6.30
C ASP A 316 28.68 24.10 7.44
N LYS A 317 29.07 23.71 8.66
CA LYS A 317 29.14 24.58 9.86
C LYS A 317 30.30 25.58 9.82
N LYS A 318 30.41 26.39 8.76
CA LYS A 318 31.26 27.60 8.75
C LYS A 318 30.37 28.82 8.56
N VAL A 319 29.65 29.22 9.61
CA VAL A 319 28.82 30.43 9.53
C VAL A 319 28.93 31.25 10.82
N ASP A 320 28.79 32.56 10.63
CA ASP A 320 28.96 33.66 11.57
C ASP A 320 28.07 33.55 12.84
N LYS A 321 28.35 34.38 13.86
CA LYS A 321 27.74 34.31 15.20
C LYS A 321 26.20 34.44 15.23
N THR A 322 25.59 35.18 14.31
CA THR A 322 24.13 35.33 14.20
C THR A 322 23.46 34.13 13.54
N THR A 323 24.14 33.49 12.59
CA THR A 323 23.64 32.29 11.92
C THR A 323 23.78 31.04 12.80
N MET A 324 24.65 31.08 13.83
CA MET A 324 24.81 30.01 14.82
C MET A 324 23.50 29.64 15.54
N ASP A 325 22.69 30.61 15.97
CA ASP A 325 21.43 30.33 16.69
C ASP A 325 20.41 29.64 15.78
N ILE A 326 20.37 30.03 14.50
CA ILE A 326 19.50 29.43 13.48
C ILE A 326 19.97 28.01 13.16
N VAL A 327 21.29 27.85 12.96
CA VAL A 327 21.94 26.55 12.73
C VAL A 327 21.72 25.62 13.93
N GLU A 328 21.78 26.12 15.16
CA GLU A 328 21.59 25.34 16.39
C GLU A 328 20.13 24.89 16.54
N ASN A 329 19.18 25.81 16.40
CA ASN A 329 17.74 25.48 16.42
C ASN A 329 17.33 24.53 15.29
N PHE A 330 17.93 24.68 14.11
CA PHE A 330 17.73 23.77 12.99
C PHE A 330 18.36 22.41 13.24
N SER A 331 19.60 22.39 13.74
CA SER A 331 20.33 21.18 14.16
C SER A 331 19.57 20.37 15.20
N LEU A 332 18.94 21.03 16.19
CA LEU A 332 18.12 20.37 17.19
C LEU A 332 16.87 19.74 16.56
N ARG A 333 16.18 20.48 15.68
CA ARG A 333 15.00 19.97 14.96
C ARG A 333 15.32 18.74 14.10
N MET A 334 16.42 18.76 13.36
CA MET A 334 16.86 17.64 12.52
C MET A 334 17.16 16.37 13.32
N LYS A 335 17.61 16.49 14.58
CA LYS A 335 17.92 15.37 15.46
C LYS A 335 16.66 14.64 15.95
N HIS A 336 15.57 15.36 16.14
CA HIS A 336 14.29 14.81 16.60
C HIS A 336 13.37 14.37 15.46
N PHE A 337 13.66 14.77 14.23
CA PHE A 337 12.89 14.37 13.06
C PHE A 337 13.17 12.91 12.70
N ASP A 338 12.14 12.07 12.65
CA ASP A 338 12.24 10.70 12.16
C ASP A 338 12.37 10.69 10.64
N ASP A 339 13.38 9.98 10.12
CA ASP A 339 13.62 9.89 8.68
C ASP A 339 12.66 8.89 8.01
N ASN A 340 12.07 8.00 8.80
CA ASN A 340 11.31 6.86 8.31
C ASN A 340 9.80 7.14 8.36
N TYR A 341 9.10 6.64 7.34
CA TYR A 341 7.66 6.46 7.46
C TYR A 341 7.38 5.33 8.46
N THR A 342 6.38 5.52 9.31
CA THR A 342 6.01 4.57 10.36
C THR A 342 4.53 4.26 10.28
N ALA A 343 4.19 3.00 10.55
CA ALA A 343 2.80 2.59 10.70
C ALA A 343 2.28 3.01 12.09
N ILE A 344 1.88 4.27 12.28
CA ILE A 344 1.46 4.84 13.59
C ILE A 344 2.51 4.58 14.69
N ASN A 345 3.79 4.77 14.37
CA ASN A 345 4.91 4.51 15.29
C ASN A 345 5.01 3.05 15.80
N PHE A 346 4.27 2.10 15.21
CA PHE A 346 4.33 0.68 15.59
C PHE A 346 5.56 0.00 14.98
N PHE A 347 5.81 0.23 13.69
CA PHE A 347 7.00 -0.23 12.98
C PHE A 347 7.35 0.71 11.81
N PRO A 348 8.63 0.79 11.42
CA PRO A 348 9.04 1.53 10.23
C PRO A 348 8.62 0.79 8.94
N ILE A 349 8.19 1.55 7.95
CA ILE A 349 7.82 1.06 6.62
C ILE A 349 9.07 1.13 5.77
N ASP A 350 9.97 0.18 5.96
CA ASP A 350 11.25 0.10 5.27
C ASP A 350 11.56 -1.36 4.90
N ASN A 351 12.78 -1.63 4.45
CA ASN A 351 13.17 -3.00 4.09
C ASN A 351 13.23 -3.95 5.30
N THR A 352 13.29 -3.45 6.54
CA THR A 352 13.21 -4.29 7.74
C THR A 352 11.83 -4.92 7.89
N LEU A 353 10.76 -4.25 7.45
CA LEU A 353 9.41 -4.82 7.38
C LEU A 353 9.39 -6.10 6.52
N LEU A 354 10.03 -6.05 5.34
CA LEU A 354 10.11 -7.20 4.44
C LEU A 354 10.86 -8.37 5.09
N TYR A 355 12.00 -8.11 5.72
CA TYR A 355 12.79 -9.16 6.37
C TYR A 355 12.02 -9.79 7.55
N THR A 356 11.33 -8.97 8.34
CA THR A 356 10.48 -9.44 9.44
C THR A 356 9.32 -10.30 8.94
N MET A 357 8.64 -9.88 7.87
CA MET A 357 7.57 -10.66 7.27
C MET A 357 8.08 -11.99 6.70
N ILE A 358 9.20 -12.01 5.98
CA ILE A 358 9.81 -13.23 5.45
C ILE A 358 10.21 -14.20 6.58
N GLY A 359 10.78 -13.66 7.66
CA GLY A 359 11.12 -14.45 8.86
C GLY A 359 9.88 -15.09 9.48
N ALA A 360 8.84 -14.30 9.74
CA ALA A 360 7.58 -14.79 10.29
C ALA A 360 6.90 -15.81 9.37
N LEU A 361 6.88 -15.57 8.06
CA LEU A 361 6.36 -16.49 7.05
C LEU A 361 7.07 -17.84 7.13
N THR A 362 8.41 -17.83 7.19
CA THR A 362 9.20 -19.05 7.29
C THR A 362 8.86 -19.84 8.55
N THR A 363 8.69 -19.15 9.70
CA THR A 363 8.27 -19.79 10.95
C THR A 363 6.87 -20.40 10.84
N TYR A 364 5.89 -19.67 10.28
CA TYR A 364 4.53 -20.19 10.10
C TYR A 364 4.49 -21.39 9.14
N LEU A 365 5.26 -21.35 8.06
CA LEU A 365 5.40 -22.49 7.15
C LEU A 365 5.99 -23.71 7.84
N PHE A 366 7.04 -23.52 8.65
CA PHE A 366 7.66 -24.61 9.39
C PHE A 366 6.71 -25.25 10.39
N VAL A 367 6.02 -24.42 11.20
CA VAL A 367 4.99 -24.87 12.15
C VAL A 367 3.87 -25.62 11.42
N PHE A 368 3.44 -25.11 10.27
CA PHE A 368 2.40 -25.74 9.48
C PHE A 368 2.83 -27.13 8.94
N ILE A 369 4.03 -27.24 8.38
CA ILE A 369 4.60 -28.51 7.91
C ILE A 369 4.68 -29.50 9.07
N GLN A 370 5.14 -29.06 10.25
CA GLN A 370 5.22 -29.91 11.44
C GLN A 370 3.85 -30.44 11.89
N PHE A 371 2.84 -29.58 11.95
CA PHE A 371 1.48 -30.00 12.30
C PHE A 371 0.94 -31.04 11.33
N ARG A 372 1.21 -30.88 10.03
CA ARG A 372 0.82 -31.86 9.01
C ARG A 372 1.54 -33.19 9.16
N MET A 373 2.86 -33.18 9.36
CA MET A 373 3.63 -34.41 9.59
C MET A 373 3.13 -35.17 10.82
N PHE A 374 2.73 -34.44 11.87
CA PHE A 374 2.16 -35.04 13.07
C PHE A 374 0.80 -35.72 12.78
N GLU A 375 -0.07 -35.08 12.00
CA GLU A 375 -1.39 -35.62 11.62
C GLU A 375 -1.26 -36.89 10.74
N GLU A 376 -0.33 -36.89 9.77
CA GLU A 376 -0.05 -38.05 8.91
C GLU A 376 0.48 -39.25 9.71
N ASN A 377 1.38 -39.00 10.67
CA ASN A 377 1.88 -40.05 11.56
C ASN A 377 0.77 -40.64 12.45
N TYR A 378 -0.12 -39.80 12.98
CA TYR A 378 -1.23 -40.26 13.83
C TYR A 378 -2.22 -41.13 13.05
N THR A 379 -2.58 -40.72 11.83
CA THR A 379 -3.49 -41.47 10.94
C THR A 379 -2.87 -42.76 10.38
N GLY A 380 -1.56 -42.76 10.09
CA GLY A 380 -0.83 -43.97 9.70
C GLY A 380 -0.77 -45.02 10.81
N THR A 381 -0.60 -44.59 12.07
CA THR A 381 -0.52 -45.51 13.22
C THR A 381 -1.87 -46.15 13.56
N SER A 382 -2.98 -45.42 13.39
CA SER A 382 -4.33 -45.98 13.58
C SER A 382 -4.69 -47.06 12.56
N ASN A 383 -4.18 -46.97 11.33
CA ASN A 383 -4.44 -47.98 10.30
C ASN A 383 -3.63 -49.28 10.51
N SER A 384 -2.48 -49.21 11.18
CA SER A 384 -1.67 -50.40 11.52
C SER A 384 -2.14 -51.18 12.75
N ILE A 385 -3.07 -50.63 13.55
CA ILE A 385 -3.61 -51.29 14.75
C ILE A 385 -4.88 -52.11 14.41
N ILE A 386 -5.45 -51.92 13.22
CA ILE A 386 -6.69 -52.56 12.76
C ILE A 386 -6.41 -53.67 11.71
N SER A 387 -5.16 -53.82 11.25
CA SER A 387 -4.68 -54.96 10.45
C SER A 387 -4.03 -56.01 11.34
#